data_AF-A0A9E2D7E8-F1
#
_entry.id   AF-A0A9E2D7E8-F1
#
_cell.length_a   1.000
_cell.length_b   1.000
_cell.length_c   1.000
_cell.angle_alpha   90.00
_cell.angle_beta   90.00
_cell.angle_gamma   90.00
#
_symmetry.space_group_name_H-M   'P 1'
#
loop_
_entity.id
_entity.type
_entity.pdbx_description
1 polymer ?
#
loop_
_entity_poly.entity_id
_entity_poly.type
_entity_poly.pdbx_seq_one_letter_code
_entity_poly.pdbx_strand_id
1 'polypeptide(L)' 'MAKLSIVTYAKESYQELMQKVSWPTWSELQSSAIVVSIASLIIALVIYLMDKSFQTLLEAFYRLF' A
#
# COMPACT_ATOMS: atom_id res chain seq x y z
N MET A 1 21.22 19.55 28.86
CA MET A 1 22.17 19.47 27.73
C MET A 1 21.87 18.36 26.70
N ALA A 2 20.72 17.67 26.73
CA ALA A 2 20.38 16.60 25.75
C ALA A 2 19.30 16.97 24.72
N LYS A 3 18.65 18.14 24.82
CA LYS A 3 17.55 18.53 23.92
C LYS A 3 18.01 19.15 22.59
N LEU A 4 19.25 19.66 22.51
CA LEU A 4 19.79 20.23 21.26
C LEU A 4 20.11 19.15 20.21
N SER A 5 20.43 17.92 20.61
CA SER A 5 20.83 16.87 19.66
C SER A 5 19.66 16.40 18.79
N ILE A 6 18.50 16.07 19.37
CA ILE A 6 17.32 15.62 18.60
C ILE A 6 16.81 16.69 17.64
N VAL A 7 16.79 17.97 18.06
CA VAL A 7 16.33 19.07 17.20
C VAL A 7 17.30 19.29 16.04
N THR A 8 18.61 19.14 16.28
CA THR A 8 19.63 19.26 15.24
C THR A 8 19.58 18.07 14.27
N TYR A 9 19.44 16.84 14.79
CA TYR A 9 19.25 15.62 13.99
C TYR A 9 18.01 15.69 13.09
N ALA A 10 16.88 16.18 13.60
CA ALA A 10 15.67 16.36 12.81
C ALA A 10 15.86 17.39 11.70
N LYS A 11 16.62 18.46 11.97
CA LYS A 11 16.92 19.51 10.98
C LYS A 11 17.87 19.02 9.89
N GLU A 12 18.91 18.27 10.26
CA GLU A 12 19.84 17.63 9.32
C GLU A 12 19.13 16.58 8.48
N SER A 13 18.30 15.72 9.08
CA SER A 13 17.50 14.73 8.36
C SER A 13 16.54 15.37 7.36
N TYR A 14 15.92 16.52 7.73
CA TYR A 14 15.06 17.26 6.81
C TYR A 14 15.85 17.85 5.62
N GLN A 15 17.03 18.40 5.88
CA GLN A 15 17.89 18.90 4.80
C GLN A 15 18.37 17.77 3.87
N GLU A 16 18.72 16.60 4.41
CA GLU A 16 19.10 15.43 3.62
C GLU A 16 17.94 14.89 2.76
N LEU A 17 16.76 14.74 3.35
CA LEU A 17 15.57 14.26 2.63
C LEU A 17 15.10 15.22 1.54
N MET A 18 15.45 16.51 1.62
CA MET A 18 15.10 17.51 0.62
C MET A 18 16.18 17.69 -0.45
N GLN A 19 17.47 17.58 -0.10
CA GLN A 19 18.59 17.80 -1.03
C GLN A 19 19.12 16.53 -1.71
N LYS A 20 19.02 15.35 -1.07
CA LYS A 20 19.51 14.08 -1.61
C LYS A 20 18.42 13.17 -2.19
N VAL A 21 17.15 13.56 -2.10
CA VAL A 21 16.05 12.76 -2.64
C VAL A 21 15.28 13.58 -3.66
N SER A 22 15.19 13.07 -4.88
CA SER A 22 14.34 13.63 -5.93
C SER A 22 12.91 13.21 -5.66
N TRP A 23 12.16 14.01 -4.90
CA TRP A 23 10.72 13.81 -4.77
C TRP A 23 10.07 13.95 -6.15
N PRO A 24 9.34 12.93 -6.61
CA PRO A 24 8.60 13.02 -7.86
C PRO A 24 7.53 14.10 -7.76
N THR A 25 7.13 14.65 -8.90
CA THR A 25 6.09 15.67 -8.92
C THR A 25 4.76 15.09 -8.45
N TRP A 26 3.88 15.94 -7.90
CA TRP A 26 2.56 15.51 -7.42
C TRP A 26 1.75 14.74 -8.48
N SER A 27 1.93 15.08 -9.76
CA SER A 27 1.29 14.36 -10.88
C SER A 27 1.81 12.94 -11.06
N GLU A 28 3.12 12.72 -10.90
CA GLU A 28 3.73 11.38 -11.02
C GLU A 28 3.40 10.50 -9.82
N LEU A 29 3.34 11.09 -8.62
CA LEU A 29 2.86 10.41 -7.41
C LEU A 29 1.42 9.93 -7.58
N GLN A 30 0.55 10.80 -8.09
CA GLN A 30 -0.84 10.44 -8.33
C GLN A 30 -0.98 9.36 -9.41
N SER A 31 -0.21 9.47 -10.50
CA SER A 31 -0.17 8.44 -11.54
C SER A 31 0.23 7.08 -10.97
N SER A 32 1.26 7.04 -10.13
CA SER A 32 1.74 5.81 -9.48
C SER A 32 0.70 5.25 -8.50
N ALA A 33 0.04 6.11 -7.72
CA ALA A 33 -1.01 5.71 -6.80
C ALA A 33 -2.25 5.15 -7.53
N ILE A 34 -2.64 5.72 -8.66
CA ILE A 34 -3.75 5.23 -9.49
C ILE A 34 -3.43 3.83 -10.02
N VAL A 35 -2.22 3.60 -10.52
CA VAL A 35 -1.80 2.27 -11.01
C VAL A 35 -1.88 1.22 -9.90
N VAL A 36 -1.37 1.53 -8.71
CA VAL A 36 -1.43 0.63 -7.55
C VAL A 36 -2.88 0.38 -7.10
N SER A 37 -3.72 1.42 -7.09
CA SER A 37 -5.14 1.30 -6.74
C SER A 37 -5.87 0.35 -7.70
N ILE A 38 -5.67 0.48 -9.01
CA ILE A 38 -6.27 -0.43 -9.99
C ILE A 38 -5.75 -1.86 -9.81
N ALA A 39 -4.44 -2.04 -9.60
CA ALA A 39 -3.87 -3.37 -9.34
C ALA A 39 -4.49 -4.02 -8.09
N SER A 40 -4.66 -3.26 -7.00
CA SER A 40 -5.30 -3.74 -5.78
C SER A 40 -6.76 -4.13 -5.99
N LEU A 41 -7.48 -3.41 -6.84
CA LEU A 41 -8.87 -3.70 -7.16
C LEU A 41 -9.02 -5.01 -7.95
N ILE A 42 -8.10 -5.29 -8.88
CA ILE A 42 -8.06 -6.56 -9.60
C ILE A 42 -7.82 -7.72 -8.63
N ILE A 43 -6.84 -7.58 -7.74
CA ILE A 43 -6.52 -8.61 -6.74
C ILE A 43 -7.73 -8.87 -5.82
N ALA A 44 -8.42 -7.81 -5.37
CA ALA A 44 -9.62 -7.94 -4.55
C ALA A 44 -10.74 -8.72 -5.27
N LEU A 45 -10.91 -8.49 -6.57
CA LEU A 45 -11.92 -9.17 -7.38
C LEU A 45 -11.60 -10.67 -7.54
N VAL A 46 -10.33 -11.02 -7.71
CA VAL A 46 -9.87 -12.42 -7.76
C VAL A 46 -10.12 -13.13 -6.43
N ILE A 47 -9.77 -12.51 -5.30
CA ILE A 47 -10.03 -13.07 -3.97
C ILE A 47 -11.53 -13.28 -3.76
N TYR A 48 -12.35 -12.29 -4.15
CA TYR A 48 -13.81 -12.40 -4.06
C TYR A 48 -14.37 -13.60 -4.84
N LEU A 49 -13.91 -13.81 -6.08
CA LEU A 49 -14.31 -14.97 -6.89
C LEU A 49 -13.87 -16.28 -6.26
N MET A 50 -12.64 -16.33 -5.74
CA MET A 50 -12.12 -17.51 -5.05
C MET A 50 -12.97 -17.84 -3.83
N ASP A 51 -13.21 -16.88 -2.94
CA ASP A 51 -14.02 -17.07 -1.73
C ASP A 51 -15.44 -17.58 -2.07
N LYS A 52 -16.06 -17.01 -3.10
CA LYS A 52 -17.38 -17.46 -3.58
C LYS A 52 -17.36 -18.89 -4.10
N SER A 53 -16.36 -19.23 -4.92
CA SER A 53 -16.24 -20.58 -5.49
C SER A 53 -16.05 -21.63 -4.39
N PHE A 54 -15.22 -21.36 -3.40
CA PHE A 54 -14.98 -22.26 -2.27
C PHE A 54 -16.22 -22.40 -1.39
N GLN A 55 -16.93 -21.30 -1.08
CA GLN A 55 -18.18 -21.36 -0.32
C GLN A 55 -19.21 -22.25 -1.01
N THR A 56 -19.44 -22.05 -2.31
CA THR A 56 -20.42 -22.85 -3.07
C THR A 56 -20.02 -24.33 -3.16
N LEU A 57 -18.73 -24.61 -3.37
CA LEU A 57 -18.23 -25.99 -3.42
C LEU A 57 -18.38 -26.70 -2.07
N LEU A 58 -18.03 -26.03 -0.98
CA LEU A 58 -18.16 -26.59 0.37
C LEU A 58 -19.63 -26.80 0.75
N GLU A 59 -20.51 -25.83 0.47
CA GLU A 59 -21.95 -25.98 0.70
C GLU A 59 -22.53 -27.15 -0.10
N ALA A 60 -22.12 -27.34 -1.35
CA ALA A 60 -22.55 -28.48 -2.16
C ALA A 60 -22.08 -29.82 -1.59
N PHE A 61 -20.82 -29.87 -1.14
CA PHE A 61 -20.25 -31.07 -0.49
C PHE A 61 -20.97 -31.39 0.83
N TYR A 62 -21.19 -30.40 1.69
CA TYR A 62 -21.92 -30.55 2.95
C TYR A 62 -23.41 -30.85 2.78
N ARG A 63 -24.02 -30.55 1.62
CA ARG A 63 -25.40 -30.94 1.32
C ARG A 63 -25.51 -32.37 0.78
N LEU A 64 -24.44 -32.89 0.20
CA LEU A 64 -24.38 -34.24 -0.37
C LEU A 64 -24.09 -35.33 0.69
N PHE A 65 -23.43 -34.96 1.78
CA PHE A 65 -23.18 -35.80 2.96
C PHE A 65 -24.14 -35.43 4.09
#